data_AF-A0A1L3J0H7-F1
#
_entry.id   AF-A0A1L3J0H7-F1
#
_cell.length_a   1.000
_cell.length_b   1.000
_cell.length_c   1.000
_cell.angle_alpha   90.00
_cell.angle_beta   90.00
_cell.angle_gamma   90.00
#
_symmetry.space_group_name_H-M   'P 1'
#
loop_
_entity.id
_entity.type
_entity.pdbx_description
1 polymer ?
#
loop_
_entity_poly.entity_id
_entity_poly.type
_entity_poly.pdbx_seq_one_letter_code
_entity_poly.pdbx_strand_id
1 'polypeptide(L)'
;LLHILHCSAKICNRSTKPLEMTILYESLCPDSQVYIKKLWPVYRKYHRCINLHLVPYGKASPSNSAPFGHVCQHGDPECWGNLMHDCAIHSNLNQFEQMKFVSCQMEDLQLTKTKSSTCTRAFKIMDPVEHCMGPSGTGYQLQTESSIITKRYSFSEIP
;
A
#
# COMPACT_ATOMS: atom_id res chain seq x y z
N LEU A 1 10.50 24.03 -35.21
CA LEU A 1 10.32 22.57 -35.46
C LEU A 1 10.30 21.83 -34.13
N LEU A 2 9.13 21.65 -33.50
CA LEU A 2 8.99 20.76 -32.35
C LEU A 2 9.01 19.31 -32.86
N HIS A 3 10.05 18.57 -32.51
CA HIS A 3 10.06 17.12 -32.70
C HIS A 3 9.17 16.52 -31.63
N ILE A 4 7.90 16.28 -31.98
CA ILE A 4 6.99 15.48 -31.17
C ILE A 4 7.52 14.06 -31.24
N LEU A 5 8.32 13.66 -30.25
CA LEU A 5 8.67 12.28 -29.96
C LEU A 5 7.38 11.52 -29.68
N HIS A 6 6.75 10.99 -30.74
CA HIS A 6 5.72 9.97 -30.61
C HIS A 6 6.40 8.71 -30.12
N CYS A 7 6.47 8.54 -28.79
CA CYS A 7 6.69 7.23 -28.23
C CYS A 7 5.43 6.41 -28.53
N SER A 8 5.43 5.68 -29.65
CA SER A 8 4.47 4.61 -29.92
C SER A 8 4.75 3.45 -28.96
N ALA A 9 4.48 3.69 -27.67
CA ALA A 9 4.52 2.66 -26.66
C ALA A 9 3.40 1.67 -26.97
N LYS A 10 3.76 0.51 -27.51
CA LYS A 10 2.84 -0.62 -27.63
C LYS A 10 2.37 -0.95 -26.22
N ILE A 11 1.12 -0.62 -25.90
CA ILE A 11 0.54 -0.92 -24.60
C ILE A 11 0.51 -2.44 -24.49
N CYS A 12 1.23 -2.96 -23.50
CA CYS A 12 1.16 -4.38 -23.19
C CYS A 12 -0.28 -4.71 -22.76
N ASN A 13 -0.92 -5.63 -23.49
CA ASN A 13 -2.33 -5.99 -23.25
C ASN A 13 -2.43 -7.04 -22.14
N ARG A 14 -1.57 -8.05 -22.17
CA ARG A 14 -1.35 -9.04 -21.10
C ARG A 14 0.05 -9.61 -21.28
N SER A 15 0.90 -9.52 -20.27
CA SER A 15 2.24 -10.12 -20.35
C SER A 15 2.21 -11.58 -19.91
N THR A 16 2.89 -12.47 -20.64
CA THR A 16 3.19 -13.83 -20.18
C THR A 16 4.35 -13.85 -19.19
N LYS A 17 5.08 -12.75 -19.07
CA LYS A 17 6.15 -12.48 -18.09
C LYS A 17 5.95 -11.06 -17.53
N PRO A 18 5.02 -10.85 -16.58
CA PRO A 18 4.79 -9.54 -16.00
C PRO A 18 6.05 -9.00 -15.30
N LEU A 19 6.17 -7.69 -15.21
CA LEU A 19 7.17 -7.03 -14.39
C LEU A 19 6.81 -7.24 -12.91
N GLU A 20 7.68 -7.91 -12.16
CA GLU A 20 7.55 -8.02 -10.70
C GLU A 20 7.91 -6.67 -10.07
N MET A 21 6.99 -6.08 -9.32
CA MET A 21 7.20 -4.80 -8.66
C MET A 21 6.77 -4.90 -7.19
N THR A 22 7.72 -4.68 -6.28
CA THR A 22 7.47 -4.57 -4.84
C THR A 22 7.63 -3.12 -4.41
N ILE A 23 6.65 -2.60 -3.67
CA ILE A 23 6.68 -1.24 -3.12
C ILE A 23 6.62 -1.35 -1.59
N LEU A 24 7.71 -0.94 -0.95
CA LEU A 24 7.79 -0.75 0.49
C LEU A 24 7.38 0.71 0.76
N TYR A 25 6.40 0.95 1.62
CA TYR A 25 5.88 2.31 1.86
C TYR A 25 5.27 2.47 3.26
N GLU A 26 4.97 3.71 3.66
CA GLU A 26 4.33 4.05 4.93
C GLU A 26 3.05 4.85 4.69
N SER A 27 1.98 4.52 5.42
CA SER A 27 0.66 5.14 5.24
C SER A 27 0.59 6.62 5.59
N LEU A 28 1.56 7.13 6.37
CA LEU A 28 1.61 8.53 6.80
C LEU A 28 2.88 9.27 6.38
N CYS A 29 3.76 8.64 5.60
CA CYS A 29 4.92 9.30 5.01
C CYS A 29 4.48 10.20 3.83
N PRO A 30 4.81 11.51 3.84
CA PRO A 30 4.48 12.41 2.74
C PRO A 30 5.07 12.00 1.39
N ASP A 31 6.30 11.45 1.39
CA ASP A 31 6.91 10.97 0.16
C ASP A 31 6.11 9.77 -0.39
N SER A 32 5.77 8.78 0.46
CA SER A 32 4.99 7.60 0.06
C SER A 32 3.69 8.00 -0.60
N GLN A 33 3.06 9.03 -0.04
CA GLN A 33 1.86 9.63 -0.57
C GLN A 33 2.05 10.17 -2.00
N VAL A 34 3.10 10.97 -2.20
CA VAL A 34 3.44 11.55 -3.51
C VAL A 34 3.78 10.44 -4.51
N TYR A 35 4.52 9.42 -4.08
CA TYR A 35 4.91 8.29 -4.91
C TYR A 35 3.69 7.51 -5.39
N ILE A 36 2.81 7.07 -4.48
CA ILE A 36 1.59 6.32 -4.80
C ILE A 36 0.66 7.14 -5.71
N LYS A 37 0.49 8.44 -5.42
CA LYS A 37 -0.31 9.36 -6.25
C LYS A 37 0.21 9.45 -7.70
N LYS A 38 1.54 9.53 -7.88
CA LYS A 38 2.18 9.55 -9.21
C LYS A 38 2.14 8.19 -9.90
N LEU A 39 2.26 7.11 -9.14
CA LEU A 39 2.24 5.75 -9.67
C LEU A 39 0.84 5.33 -10.15
N TRP A 40 -0.22 5.73 -9.44
CA TRP A 40 -1.60 5.33 -9.76
C TRP A 40 -1.97 5.45 -11.24
N PRO A 41 -1.83 6.62 -11.92
CA PRO A 41 -2.18 6.72 -13.34
C PRO A 41 -1.34 5.80 -14.25
N VAL A 42 -0.08 5.53 -13.88
CA VAL A 42 0.80 4.60 -14.61
C VAL A 42 0.33 3.17 -14.41
N TYR A 43 0.14 2.74 -13.16
CA TYR A 43 -0.34 1.40 -12.85
C TYR A 43 -1.70 1.13 -13.50
N ARG A 44 -2.61 2.11 -13.45
CA ARG A 44 -3.93 1.99 -14.10
C ARG A 44 -3.83 1.65 -15.59
N LYS A 45 -2.83 2.21 -16.28
CA LYS A 45 -2.56 1.97 -17.71
C LYS A 45 -1.83 0.64 -17.97
N TYR A 46 -0.98 0.17 -17.06
CA TYR A 46 -0.06 -0.95 -17.29
C TYR A 46 -0.26 -2.17 -16.37
N HIS A 47 -1.29 -2.20 -15.50
CA HIS A 47 -1.51 -3.24 -14.49
C HIS A 47 -1.54 -4.67 -15.03
N ARG A 48 -1.97 -4.88 -16.29
CA ARG A 48 -2.01 -6.21 -16.93
C ARG A 48 -0.62 -6.78 -17.26
N CYS A 49 0.42 -6.02 -16.96
CA CYS A 49 1.81 -6.30 -17.26
C CYS A 49 2.72 -6.14 -16.05
N ILE A 50 2.15 -5.85 -14.89
CA ILE A 50 2.86 -5.68 -13.63
C ILE A 50 2.23 -6.65 -12.64
N ASN A 51 3.06 -7.48 -12.01
CA ASN A 51 2.67 -8.22 -10.83
C ASN A 51 3.07 -7.37 -9.62
N LEU A 52 2.09 -6.75 -8.97
CA LEU A 52 2.32 -5.74 -7.95
C LEU A 52 2.22 -6.33 -6.54
N HIS A 53 3.23 -6.06 -5.72
CA HIS A 53 3.28 -6.38 -4.30
C HIS A 53 3.40 -5.09 -3.49
N LEU A 54 2.36 -4.75 -2.72
CA LEU A 54 2.30 -3.57 -1.87
C LEU A 54 2.63 -3.99 -0.43
N VAL A 55 3.60 -3.34 0.22
CA VAL A 55 4.06 -3.68 1.57
C VAL A 55 4.04 -2.42 2.45
N PRO A 56 2.93 -2.16 3.17
CA PRO A 56 2.81 -1.03 4.09
C PRO A 56 3.52 -1.33 5.43
N TYR A 57 4.76 -0.87 5.56
CA TYR A 57 5.55 -1.05 6.78
C TYR A 57 6.68 -0.02 6.90
N GLY A 58 7.47 0.09 5.83
CA GLY A 58 8.60 1.02 5.72
C GLY A 58 9.60 0.90 6.86
N LYS A 59 9.86 2.02 7.54
CA LYS A 59 10.84 2.14 8.63
C LYS A 59 10.25 1.80 10.01
N ALA A 60 9.04 1.23 10.06
CA ALA A 60 8.51 0.70 11.31
C ALA A 60 9.44 -0.37 11.91
N SER A 61 9.33 -0.59 13.22
CA SER A 61 10.15 -1.56 13.95
C SER A 61 9.29 -2.43 14.86
N PRO A 62 9.53 -3.74 14.96
CA PRO A 62 8.76 -4.60 15.87
C PRO A 62 8.99 -4.20 17.33
N SER A 63 7.93 -4.20 18.13
CA SER A 63 8.01 -3.94 19.57
C SER A 63 6.90 -4.65 20.32
N ASN A 64 7.26 -5.58 21.21
CA ASN A 64 6.31 -6.37 21.99
C ASN A 64 5.46 -5.54 22.96
N SER A 65 5.88 -4.30 23.28
CA SER A 65 5.14 -3.39 24.15
C SER A 65 4.26 -2.40 23.37
N ALA A 66 4.34 -2.37 22.04
CA ALA A 66 3.55 -1.45 21.23
C ALA A 66 2.12 -1.97 21.03
N PRO A 67 1.09 -1.10 20.97
CA PRO A 67 -0.31 -1.51 20.80
C PRO A 67 -0.60 -2.33 19.54
N PHE A 68 0.16 -2.08 18.48
CA PHE A 68 0.07 -2.81 17.20
C PHE A 68 1.20 -3.85 17.05
N GLY A 69 2.03 -4.00 18.09
CA GLY A 69 3.25 -4.82 18.11
C GLY A 69 4.39 -4.29 17.23
N HIS A 70 4.28 -3.05 16.76
CA HIS A 70 5.33 -2.31 16.07
C HIS A 70 5.23 -0.81 16.39
N VAL A 71 6.36 -0.12 16.25
CA VAL A 71 6.51 1.33 16.42
C VAL A 71 6.77 1.95 15.04
N CYS A 72 5.98 2.96 14.70
CA CYS A 72 6.00 3.66 13.42
C CYS A 72 6.61 5.06 13.56
N GLN A 73 7.18 5.61 12.47
CA GLN A 73 7.91 6.87 12.54
C GLN A 73 7.00 8.07 12.84
N HIS A 74 5.78 8.05 12.31
CA HIS A 74 4.77 9.08 12.53
C HIS A 74 3.71 8.64 13.58
N GLY A 75 4.07 7.70 14.47
CA GLY A 75 3.27 7.27 15.61
C GLY A 75 2.08 6.36 15.28
N ASP A 76 1.19 6.18 16.27
CA ASP A 76 0.05 5.25 16.19
C ASP A 76 -0.87 5.41 14.98
N PRO A 77 -1.13 6.63 14.44
CA PRO A 77 -1.95 6.76 13.24
C PRO A 77 -1.32 6.11 12.00
N GLU A 78 0.01 6.16 11.86
CA GLU A 78 0.71 5.45 10.78
C GLU A 78 0.62 3.93 10.97
N CYS A 79 0.85 3.43 12.19
CA CYS A 79 0.72 1.99 12.45
C CYS A 79 -0.70 1.49 12.16
N TRP A 80 -1.71 2.26 12.57
CA TRP A 80 -3.10 1.96 12.24
C TRP A 80 -3.35 1.97 10.72
N GLY A 81 -2.78 2.94 10.00
CA GLY A 81 -2.90 3.03 8.55
C GLY A 81 -2.20 1.89 7.81
N ASN A 82 -0.99 1.51 8.26
CA ASN A 82 -0.24 0.38 7.70
C ASN A 82 -1.03 -0.92 7.88
N LEU A 83 -1.55 -1.15 9.08
CA LEU A 83 -2.41 -2.28 9.40
C LEU A 83 -3.70 -2.31 8.55
N MET A 84 -4.37 -1.16 8.38
CA MET A 84 -5.55 -1.05 7.52
C MET A 84 -5.22 -1.41 6.07
N HIS A 85 -4.09 -0.93 5.55
CA HIS A 85 -3.66 -1.23 4.20
C HIS A 85 -3.39 -2.71 4.03
N ASP A 86 -2.66 -3.35 4.95
CA ASP A 86 -2.40 -4.80 4.90
C ASP A 86 -3.71 -5.61 4.90
N CYS A 87 -4.64 -5.26 5.80
CA CYS A 87 -5.95 -5.92 5.87
C CYS A 87 -6.79 -5.72 4.60
N ALA A 88 -6.74 -4.53 3.99
CA ALA A 88 -7.43 -4.28 2.73
C ALA A 88 -6.79 -5.03 1.55
N ILE A 89 -5.46 -5.10 1.50
CA ILE A 89 -4.71 -5.85 0.47
C ILE A 89 -5.04 -7.35 0.53
N HIS A 90 -5.17 -7.90 1.74
CA HIS A 90 -5.51 -9.30 1.97
C HIS A 90 -7.02 -9.58 2.03
N SER A 91 -7.86 -8.59 1.69
CA SER A 91 -9.30 -8.79 1.52
C SER A 91 -9.63 -9.35 0.13
N ASN A 92 -10.89 -9.29 -0.30
CA ASN A 92 -11.34 -9.86 -1.58
C ASN A 92 -10.97 -9.03 -2.84
N LEU A 93 -10.04 -8.09 -2.71
CA LEU A 93 -9.64 -7.20 -3.79
C LEU A 93 -8.62 -7.87 -4.73
N ASN A 94 -8.77 -7.67 -6.03
CA ASN A 94 -7.68 -7.97 -6.98
C ASN A 94 -6.60 -6.87 -6.95
N GLN A 95 -5.41 -7.12 -7.51
CA GLN A 95 -4.28 -6.16 -7.46
C GLN A 95 -4.60 -4.75 -7.99
N PHE A 96 -5.47 -4.64 -9.00
CA PHE A 96 -5.91 -3.34 -9.50
C PHE A 96 -6.72 -2.59 -8.44
N GLU A 97 -7.63 -3.28 -7.78
CA GLU A 97 -8.45 -2.72 -6.71
C GLU A 97 -7.62 -2.43 -5.45
N GLN A 98 -6.63 -3.26 -5.11
CA GLN A 98 -5.69 -3.03 -4.01
C GLN A 98 -4.93 -1.71 -4.21
N MET A 99 -4.32 -1.50 -5.38
CA MET A 99 -3.61 -0.24 -5.68
C MET A 99 -4.57 0.96 -5.70
N LYS A 100 -5.80 0.77 -6.21
CA LYS A 100 -6.82 1.83 -6.19
C LYS A 100 -7.24 2.17 -4.76
N PHE A 101 -7.35 1.19 -3.87
CA PHE A 101 -7.66 1.39 -2.46
C PHE A 101 -6.53 2.16 -1.77
N VAL A 102 -5.28 1.72 -1.93
CA VAL A 102 -4.10 2.40 -1.36
C VAL A 102 -4.01 3.83 -1.90
N SER A 103 -4.26 4.05 -3.19
CA SER A 103 -4.33 5.40 -3.76
C SER A 103 -5.46 6.26 -3.20
N CYS A 104 -6.60 5.67 -2.81
CA CYS A 104 -7.70 6.39 -2.14
C CYS A 104 -7.27 6.80 -0.72
N GLN A 105 -6.76 5.85 0.06
CA GLN A 105 -6.40 6.09 1.46
C GLN A 105 -5.20 7.04 1.59
N MET A 106 -4.32 7.07 0.59
CA MET A 106 -3.19 7.98 0.50
C MET A 106 -3.50 9.25 -0.31
N GLU A 107 -4.75 9.54 -0.67
CA GLU A 107 -5.08 10.79 -1.37
C GLU A 107 -4.85 12.01 -0.48
N ASP A 108 -5.12 11.88 0.81
CA ASP A 108 -4.91 12.88 1.85
C ASP A 108 -4.42 12.19 3.14
N LEU A 109 -3.29 12.65 3.70
CA LEU A 109 -2.77 12.14 4.98
C LEU A 109 -3.78 12.26 6.12
N GLN A 110 -4.76 13.17 6.03
CA GLN A 110 -5.83 13.27 7.01
C GLN A 110 -6.67 12.00 7.11
N LEU A 111 -6.84 11.24 6.02
CA LEU A 111 -7.59 9.99 6.06
C LEU A 111 -6.94 8.98 7.01
N THR A 112 -5.60 8.89 6.99
CA THR A 112 -4.83 8.09 7.94
C THR A 112 -4.85 8.70 9.34
N LYS A 113 -4.63 10.02 9.48
CA LYS A 113 -4.60 10.70 10.80
C LYS A 113 -5.90 10.56 11.57
N THR A 114 -7.04 10.68 10.89
CA THR A 114 -8.37 10.60 11.50
C THR A 114 -8.95 9.19 11.46
N LYS A 115 -8.18 8.19 11.03
CA LYS A 115 -8.61 6.78 10.96
C LYS A 115 -9.90 6.59 10.14
N SER A 116 -9.98 7.26 8.98
CA SER A 116 -11.17 7.32 8.13
C SER A 116 -11.50 5.96 7.52
N SER A 117 -12.80 5.58 7.54
CA SER A 117 -13.34 4.39 6.86
C SER A 117 -13.90 4.71 5.46
N THR A 118 -13.68 5.92 4.94
CA THR A 118 -14.27 6.36 3.66
C THR A 118 -13.88 5.43 2.51
N CYS A 119 -12.59 5.08 2.40
CA CYS A 119 -12.11 4.20 1.34
C CYS A 119 -12.58 2.75 1.55
N THR A 120 -12.59 2.21 2.77
CA THR A 120 -13.08 0.84 3.00
C THR A 120 -14.57 0.72 2.68
N ARG A 121 -15.38 1.74 2.96
CA ARG A 121 -16.80 1.82 2.55
C ARG A 121 -16.95 1.91 1.04
N ALA A 122 -16.17 2.77 0.37
CA ALA A 122 -16.23 2.94 -1.08
C ALA A 122 -15.93 1.63 -1.84
N PHE A 123 -15.05 0.79 -1.27
CA PHE A 123 -14.70 -0.52 -1.82
C PHE A 123 -15.55 -1.68 -1.28
N LYS A 124 -16.48 -1.41 -0.36
CA LYS A 124 -17.34 -2.42 0.29
C LYS A 124 -16.55 -3.52 1.01
N ILE A 125 -15.44 -3.13 1.64
CA ILE A 125 -14.54 -4.00 2.41
C ILE A 125 -14.43 -3.58 3.88
N MET A 126 -15.32 -2.73 4.38
CA MET A 126 -15.29 -2.25 5.77
C MET A 126 -15.29 -3.42 6.77
N ASP A 127 -16.29 -4.30 6.69
CA ASP A 127 -16.43 -5.43 7.62
C ASP A 127 -15.24 -6.40 7.61
N PRO A 128 -14.74 -6.91 6.45
CA PRO A 128 -13.58 -7.79 6.45
C PRO A 128 -12.30 -7.08 6.93
N VAL A 129 -12.13 -5.78 6.65
CA VAL A 129 -10.99 -5.01 7.15
C VAL A 129 -11.07 -4.84 8.67
N GLU A 130 -12.22 -4.45 9.21
CA GLU A 130 -12.42 -4.30 10.66
C GLU A 130 -12.22 -5.64 11.38
N HIS A 131 -12.72 -6.74 10.82
CA HIS A 131 -12.48 -8.08 11.37
C HIS A 131 -10.99 -8.43 11.37
N CYS A 132 -10.28 -8.16 10.27
CA CYS A 132 -8.85 -8.40 10.15
C CYS A 132 -8.02 -7.57 11.15
N MET A 133 -8.37 -6.29 11.35
CA MET A 133 -7.69 -5.39 12.29
C MET A 133 -8.04 -5.69 13.75
N GLY A 134 -9.13 -6.42 14.00
CA GLY A 134 -9.59 -6.76 15.34
C GLY A 134 -8.64 -7.71 16.09
N PRO A 135 -8.82 -7.86 17.42
CA PRO A 135 -7.92 -8.65 18.27
C PRO A 135 -7.88 -10.15 17.94
N SER A 136 -8.92 -10.67 17.29
CA SER A 136 -8.99 -12.06 16.82
C SER A 136 -8.72 -12.19 15.32
N GLY A 137 -8.39 -11.09 14.65
CA GLY A 137 -8.09 -11.05 13.22
C GLY A 137 -6.63 -11.42 12.92
N THR A 138 -6.26 -11.29 11.65
CA THR A 138 -4.94 -11.63 11.13
C THR A 138 -4.01 -10.43 10.96
N GLY A 139 -4.46 -9.21 11.24
CA GLY A 139 -3.73 -7.98 10.94
C GLY A 139 -2.33 -7.92 11.57
N TYR A 140 -2.16 -8.40 12.80
CA TYR A 140 -0.84 -8.46 13.44
C TYR A 140 0.13 -9.43 12.72
N GLN A 141 -0.40 -10.54 12.22
CA GLN A 141 0.38 -11.52 11.45
C GLN A 141 0.81 -10.89 10.12
N LEU A 142 -0.10 -10.21 9.43
CA LEU A 142 0.20 -9.50 8.19
C LEU A 142 1.28 -8.42 8.38
N GLN A 143 1.20 -7.61 9.43
CA GLN A 143 2.25 -6.62 9.73
C GLN A 143 3.59 -7.26 10.10
N THR A 144 3.58 -8.45 10.73
CA THR A 144 4.79 -9.23 10.97
C THR A 144 5.40 -9.72 9.66
N GLU A 145 4.60 -10.21 8.73
CA GLU A 145 5.02 -10.61 7.39
C GLU A 145 5.59 -9.42 6.59
N SER A 146 4.91 -8.27 6.63
CA SER A 146 5.38 -7.02 6.03
C SER A 146 6.73 -6.56 6.60
N SER A 147 6.96 -6.73 7.91
CA SER A 147 8.28 -6.49 8.53
C SER A 147 9.36 -7.43 7.97
N ILE A 148 9.05 -8.73 7.88
CA ILE A 148 9.98 -9.74 7.36
C ILE A 148 10.32 -9.46 5.89
N ILE A 149 9.34 -9.10 5.06
CA ILE A 149 9.56 -8.75 3.66
C ILE A 149 10.43 -7.50 3.57
N THR A 150 10.09 -6.44 4.31
CA THR A 150 10.81 -5.17 4.30
C THR A 150 12.28 -5.34 4.67
N LYS A 151 12.59 -6.17 5.68
CA LYS A 151 13.97 -6.48 6.11
C LYS A 151 14.82 -7.23 5.09
N ARG A 152 14.23 -7.79 4.02
CA ARG A 152 14.99 -8.42 2.93
C ARG A 152 15.66 -7.40 2.02
N TYR A 153 15.28 -6.14 2.11
CA TYR A 153 15.79 -5.06 1.28
C TYR A 153 16.65 -4.10 2.11
N SER A 154 17.72 -3.61 1.51
CA SER A 154 18.54 -2.53 2.08
C SER A 154 18.12 -1.20 1.46
N PHE A 155 17.73 -0.24 2.29
CA PHE A 155 17.30 1.09 1.87
C PHE A 155 17.64 2.12 2.96
N SER A 156 17.90 3.36 2.55
CA SER A 156 18.00 4.50 3.48
C SER A 156 16.67 5.25 3.60
N GLU A 157 15.87 5.22 2.54
CA GLU A 157 14.60 5.93 2.43
C GLU A 157 13.49 4.99 1.95
N ILE A 158 12.27 5.34 2.34
CA ILE A 158 11.05 4.75 1.84
C ILE A 158 10.44 5.80 0.90
N PRO A 159 9.97 5.39 -0.29
CA PRO A 159 9.39 6.30 -1.25
C PRO A 159 8.22 7.05 -0.68
#